data_AF-A0A7C3K0C0-F1
#
_entry.id   AF-A0A7C3K0C0-F1
#
_cell.length_a   1.000
_cell.length_b   1.000
_cell.length_c   1.000
_cell.angle_alpha   90.00
_cell.angle_beta   90.00
_cell.angle_gamma   90.00
#
_symmetry.space_group_name_H-M   'P 1'
#
loop_
_entity.id
_entity.type
_entity.pdbx_description
1 polymer ?
#
loop_
_entity_poly.entity_id
_entity_poly.type
_entity_poly.pdbx_seq_one_letter_code
_entity_poly.pdbx_strand_id
1 'polypeptide(L)'
;MRKLLAASLGLALVLAGIASGRLLRRYAVEGRSMLLAFAPGDRVLVEGISYRLRRPRVGEVVVVRWPNRLARPPGTPELDLKR
;
A
#
# COMPACT_ATOMS: atom_id res chain seq x y z
N MET A 1 37.58 8.86 1.98
CA MET A 1 37.10 7.46 1.81
C MET A 1 35.77 7.17 2.51
N ARG A 2 35.59 7.45 3.81
CA ARG A 2 34.35 7.13 4.56
C ARG A 2 33.05 7.71 3.96
N LYS A 3 33.10 8.91 3.37
CA LYS A 3 31.95 9.55 2.71
C LYS A 3 31.47 8.80 1.46
N LEU A 4 32.40 8.20 0.70
CA LEU A 4 32.07 7.43 -0.51
C LEU A 4 31.39 6.10 -0.14
N LEU A 5 31.85 5.45 0.93
CA LEU A 5 31.25 4.22 1.46
C LEU A 5 29.83 4.45 2.00
N ALA A 6 29.59 5.57 2.69
CA ALA A 6 28.26 5.90 3.18
C ALA A 6 27.27 6.22 2.03
N ALA A 7 27.74 6.93 1.00
CA ALA A 7 26.93 7.27 -0.16
C ALA A 7 26.52 6.02 -0.97
N SER A 8 27.46 5.09 -1.21
CA SER A 8 27.15 3.85 -1.92
C SER A 8 26.21 2.94 -1.13
N LEU A 9 26.36 2.86 0.19
CA LEU A 9 25.47 2.07 1.05
C LEU A 9 24.04 2.65 1.06
N GLY A 10 23.90 3.97 1.15
CA GLY A 10 22.61 4.65 1.06
C GLY A 10 21.92 4.38 -0.27
N LEU A 11 22.65 4.50 -1.38
CA LEU A 11 22.13 4.22 -2.72
C LEU A 11 21.70 2.76 -2.87
N ALA A 12 22.50 1.81 -2.38
CA ALA A 12 22.18 0.39 -2.43
C ALA A 12 20.90 0.05 -1.67
N LEU A 13 20.69 0.64 -0.48
CA LEU A 13 19.47 0.46 0.30
C LEU A 13 18.23 0.99 -0.41
N VAL A 14 18.32 2.17 -1.03
CA VAL A 14 17.21 2.75 -1.81
C VAL A 14 16.87 1.84 -2.99
N LEU A 15 17.88 1.43 -3.78
CA LEU A 15 17.68 0.55 -4.92
C LEU A 15 17.09 -0.81 -4.52
N ALA A 16 17.58 -1.43 -3.43
CA ALA A 16 17.02 -2.67 -2.90
C ALA A 16 15.56 -2.50 -2.43
N GLY A 17 15.24 -1.35 -1.82
CA GLY A 17 13.87 -0.99 -1.44
C GLY A 17 12.93 -0.91 -2.64
N ILE A 18 13.38 -0.31 -3.75
CA ILE A 18 12.61 -0.18 -4.99
C ILE A 18 12.44 -1.55 -5.64
N ALA A 19 13.54 -2.29 -5.82
CA ALA A 19 13.55 -3.61 -6.46
C ALA A 19 12.67 -4.63 -5.71
N SER A 20 12.63 -4.57 -4.37
CA SER A 20 11.82 -5.49 -3.56
C SER A 20 10.30 -5.25 -3.64
N GLY A 21 9.84 -4.17 -4.31
CA GLY A 21 8.42 -3.80 -4.36
C GLY A 21 7.83 -3.45 -2.98
N ARG A 22 8.68 -3.30 -1.95
CA ARG A 22 8.24 -2.95 -0.60
C ARG A 22 7.95 -1.46 -0.44
N LEU A 23 8.50 -0.63 -1.34
CA LEU A 23 8.25 0.80 -1.35
C LEU A 23 6.88 1.16 -1.89
N LEU A 24 6.42 0.49 -2.96
CA LEU A 24 5.19 0.84 -3.68
C LEU A 24 4.38 -0.43 -3.98
N ARG A 25 3.11 -0.42 -3.60
CA ARG A 25 2.16 -1.51 -3.86
C ARG A 25 0.99 -0.99 -4.70
N ARG A 26 0.54 -1.80 -5.64
CA ARG A 26 -0.66 -1.53 -6.43
C ARG A 26 -1.85 -2.22 -5.79
N TYR A 27 -2.96 -1.49 -5.63
CA TYR A 27 -4.24 -2.01 -5.16
C TYR A 27 -5.34 -1.65 -6.13
N ALA A 28 -6.33 -2.53 -6.27
CA ALA A 28 -7.61 -2.20 -6.88
C ALA A 28 -8.58 -1.83 -5.77
N VAL A 29 -9.32 -0.74 -5.94
CA VAL A 29 -10.38 -0.34 -5.02
C VAL A 29 -11.59 -1.22 -5.26
N GLU A 30 -12.02 -1.94 -4.23
CA GLU A 30 -13.20 -2.79 -4.25
C GLU A 30 -14.33 -2.17 -3.41
N GLY A 31 -15.57 -2.38 -3.84
CA GLY A 31 -16.74 -1.83 -3.15
C GLY A 31 -16.94 -0.33 -3.35
N ARG A 32 -17.97 0.22 -2.68
CA ARG A 32 -18.47 1.60 -2.89
C ARG A 32 -18.24 2.53 -1.69
N SER A 33 -17.55 2.09 -0.65
CA SER A 33 -17.34 2.86 0.58
C SER A 33 -16.42 4.08 0.39
N MET A 34 -15.62 4.08 -0.67
CA MET A 34 -14.67 5.15 -1.02
C MET A 34 -15.15 6.05 -2.17
N LEU A 35 -16.42 5.96 -2.56
CA LEU A 35 -17.01 6.85 -3.56
C LEU A 35 -16.77 8.32 -3.20
N LEU A 36 -16.72 9.18 -4.22
CA LEU A 36 -16.22 10.57 -4.22
C LEU A 36 -14.70 10.70 -4.34
N ALA A 37 -13.91 9.79 -3.76
CA ALA A 37 -12.45 9.78 -3.92
C ALA A 37 -11.99 8.74 -4.94
N PHE A 38 -12.56 7.54 -4.90
CA PHE A 38 -12.22 6.43 -5.80
C PHE A 38 -13.46 5.65 -6.20
N ALA A 39 -13.54 5.29 -7.48
CA ALA A 39 -14.55 4.40 -8.01
C ALA A 39 -14.14 2.93 -7.86
N PRO A 40 -15.10 1.98 -7.79
CA PRO A 40 -14.79 0.57 -7.86
C PRO A 40 -14.00 0.24 -9.14
N GLY A 41 -12.90 -0.49 -9.00
CA GLY A 41 -12.01 -0.85 -10.11
C GLY A 41 -10.83 0.09 -10.31
N ASP A 42 -10.83 1.27 -9.69
CA ASP A 42 -9.69 2.19 -9.73
C ASP A 42 -8.42 1.52 -9.19
N ARG A 43 -7.29 1.78 -9.84
CA ARG A 43 -5.98 1.27 -9.44
C ARG A 43 -5.17 2.36 -8.77
N VAL A 44 -4.86 2.15 -7.49
CA VAL A 44 -4.09 3.09 -6.69
C VAL A 44 -2.69 2.55 -6.40
N LEU A 45 -1.71 3.46 -6.39
CA LEU A 45 -0.35 3.17 -5.98
C LEU A 45 -0.15 3.69 -4.56
N VAL A 46 0.26 2.80 -3.65
CA VAL A 46 0.34 3.08 -2.21
C VAL A 46 1.76 2.84 -1.74
N GLU A 47 2.32 3.82 -1.04
CA GLU A 47 3.63 3.69 -0.43
C GLU A 47 3.56 2.93 0.91
N GLY A 48 4.57 2.13 1.21
CA GLY A 48 4.57 1.20 2.35
C GLY A 48 5.36 1.64 3.59
N ILE A 49 5.94 2.84 3.61
CA ILE A 49 6.96 3.25 4.59
C ILE A 49 6.50 4.39 5.50
N SER A 50 5.76 5.40 5.04
CA SER A 50 5.50 6.60 5.87
C SER A 50 4.87 6.23 7.20
N TYR A 51 3.90 5.32 7.19
CA TYR A 51 3.17 4.93 8.40
C TYR A 51 3.94 3.99 9.34
N ARG A 52 5.15 3.57 8.96
CA ARG A 52 6.11 2.94 9.87
C ARG A 52 6.89 3.96 10.70
N LEU A 53 7.03 5.18 10.20
CA LEU A 53 7.84 6.25 10.79
C LEU A 53 7.01 7.35 11.44
N ARG A 54 5.77 7.55 10.98
CA ARG A 54 4.84 8.54 11.52
C ARG A 54 3.42 7.99 11.61
N ARG A 55 2.58 8.63 12.43
CA ARG A 55 1.14 8.35 12.43
C ARG A 55 0.44 9.00 11.21
N PRO A 56 -0.70 8.43 10.76
CA PRO A 56 -1.54 9.07 9.76
C PRO A 56 -2.16 10.36 10.28
N ARG A 57 -2.43 11.29 9.37
CA ARG A 57 -3.04 12.60 9.62
C ARG A 57 -4.46 12.64 9.06
N VAL A 58 -5.27 13.56 9.58
CA VAL A 58 -6.64 13.79 9.11
C VAL A 58 -6.62 14.14 7.62
N GLY A 59 -7.52 13.51 6.85
CA GLY A 59 -7.62 13.68 5.39
C GLY A 59 -6.73 12.73 4.57
N GLU A 60 -5.84 11.96 5.21
CA GLU A 60 -5.05 10.95 4.49
C GLU A 60 -5.88 9.67 4.25
N VAL A 61 -5.74 9.11 3.06
CA VAL A 61 -6.27 7.78 2.72
C VAL A 61 -5.18 6.75 2.95
N VAL A 62 -5.48 5.70 3.71
CA VAL A 62 -4.51 4.68 4.11
C VAL A 62 -5.04 3.28 3.87
N VAL A 63 -4.14 2.36 3.49
CA VAL A 63 -4.45 0.93 3.42
C VAL A 63 -4.05 0.28 4.74
N VAL A 64 -5.01 -0.39 5.38
CA VAL A 64 -4.79 -1.11 6.63
C VAL A 64 -5.05 -2.60 6.45
N ARG A 65 -4.39 -3.40 7.29
CA ARG A 65 -4.71 -4.82 7.38
C ARG A 65 -6.03 -4.98 8.12
N TRP A 66 -6.95 -5.75 7.54
CA TRP A 66 -8.21 -6.08 8.19
C TRP A 66 -7.95 -6.80 9.53
N PRO A 67 -8.58 -6.36 10.64
CA PRO A 67 -8.24 -6.83 11.97
C PRO A 67 -8.67 -8.27 12.23
N ASN A 68 -9.83 -8.69 11.71
CA ASN A 68 -10.33 -10.05 11.89
C ASN A 68 -10.12 -10.86 10.62
N ARG A 69 -9.01 -11.60 10.56
CA ARG A 69 -8.64 -12.41 9.39
C ARG A 69 -9.66 -13.51 9.04
N LEU A 70 -10.48 -13.93 10.01
CA LEU A 70 -11.52 -14.94 9.85
C LEU A 70 -12.85 -14.35 9.37
N ALA A 71 -13.07 -13.05 9.57
CA ALA A 71 -14.24 -12.36 9.05
C ALA A 71 -13.96 -11.84 7.64
N ARG A 72 -14.83 -12.19 6.69
CA ARG A 72 -14.83 -11.58 5.37
C ARG A 72 -15.08 -10.07 5.51
N PRO A 73 -14.27 -9.20 4.89
CA PRO A 73 -14.52 -7.77 4.92
C PRO A 73 -15.91 -7.46 4.35
N PRO A 74 -16.73 -6.64 5.02
CA PRO A 74 -18.04 -6.27 4.51
C PRO A 74 -17.92 -5.58 3.15
N GLY A 75 -18.75 -5.97 2.18
CA GLY A 75 -18.75 -5.40 0.83
C GLY A 75 -17.71 -5.98 -0.13
N THR A 76 -17.03 -7.09 0.20
CA THR A 76 -16.31 -7.87 -0.82
C THR A 76 -17.33 -8.49 -1.77
N PRO A 77 -17.20 -8.31 -3.10
CA PRO A 77 -18.06 -8.98 -4.05
C PRO A 77 -17.92 -10.48 -3.86
N GLU A 78 -19.05 -11.20 -3.87
CA GLU A 78 -19.04 -12.65 -3.99
C GLU A 78 -18.36 -12.95 -5.32
N LEU A 79 -17.14 -13.48 -5.27
CA LEU A 79 -16.48 -13.98 -6.46
C LEU A 79 -17.39 -15.09 -6.98
N ASP A 80 -18.21 -14.77 -7.97
CA ASP A 80 -19.01 -15.72 -8.74
C ASP A 80 -18.03 -16.65 -9.43
N LEU A 81 -17.60 -17.68 -8.69
CA LEU A 81 -16.70 -18.72 -9.12
C LEU A 81 -17.51 -19.72 -9.98
N LYS A 82 -18.21 -19.19 -10.98
CA LYS A 82 -18.93 -19.93 -12.01
C LYS A 82 -18.88 -19.16 -13.33
N ARG A 83 -17.82 -19.39 -14.09
CA ARG A 83 -17.88 -19.57 -15.55
C ARG A 83 -16.57 -20.15 -16.06
#